data_AF-A0A7J7LSA0-F1
#
_entry.id   AF-A0A7J7LSA0-F1
#
_cell.length_a   1.000
_cell.length_b   1.000
_cell.length_c   1.000
_cell.angle_alpha   90.00
_cell.angle_beta   90.00
_cell.angle_gamma   90.00
#
_symmetry.space_group_name_H-M   'P 1'
#
loop_
_entity.id
_entity.type
_entity.pdbx_description
1 polymer ?
#
loop_
_entity_poly.entity_id
_entity_poly.type
_entity_poly.pdbx_seq_one_letter_code
_entity_poly.pdbx_strand_id
1 'polypeptide(L)' 'MNCRYSCVHWVIGVEIKSNVRRDNVENLVRMLMKGKNRKEMKMKTIELKKKAEEATASGGSSYLNVKRIV' A
#
# COMPACT_ATOMS: atom_id res chain seq x y z
N MET A 1 -2.30 13.10 4.88
CA MET A 1 -0.93 12.60 4.56
C MET A 1 -0.95 11.18 3.99
N ASN A 2 -1.74 10.27 4.57
CA ASN A 2 -1.76 8.84 4.22
C ASN A 2 -1.97 8.58 2.71
N CYS A 3 -2.93 9.26 2.07
CA CYS A 3 -3.17 9.09 0.63
C CYS A 3 -1.93 9.39 -0.24
N ARG A 4 -1.23 10.50 0.03
CA ARG A 4 -0.01 10.86 -0.69
C ARG A 4 1.10 9.82 -0.50
N TYR A 5 1.29 9.31 0.71
CA TYR A 5 2.25 8.23 0.95
C TYR A 5 1.86 6.95 0.23
N SER A 6 0.61 6.50 0.36
CA SER A 6 0.13 5.27 -0.28
C SER A 6 0.19 5.35 -1.81
N CYS A 7 -0.10 6.50 -2.41
CA CYS A 7 -0.17 6.64 -3.86
C CYS A 7 1.18 7.01 -4.49
N VAL A 8 1.96 7.89 -3.86
CA VAL A 8 3.21 8.43 -4.45
C VAL A 8 4.45 7.69 -3.96
N HIS A 9 4.55 7.40 -2.66
CA HIS A 9 5.76 6.83 -2.08
C HIS A 9 5.75 5.30 -2.08
N TRP A 10 4.65 4.69 -1.62
CA TRP A 10 4.51 3.24 -1.58
C TRP A 10 3.94 2.68 -2.88
N VAL A 11 3.25 3.50 -3.68
CA VAL A 11 2.67 3.12 -4.97
C VAL A 11 1.79 1.85 -4.83
N ILE A 12 1.01 1.82 -3.76
CA ILE A 12 0.04 0.74 -3.44
C ILE A 12 -1.41 1.22 -3.56
N GLY A 13 -1.62 2.50 -3.85
CA GLY A 13 -2.94 3.12 -3.95
C GLY A 13 -3.04 4.04 -5.17
N VAL A 14 -4.29 4.40 -5.50
CA VAL A 14 -4.61 5.37 -6.54
C VAL A 14 -5.51 6.43 -5.95
N GLU A 15 -5.18 7.70 -6.19
CA GLU A 15 -5.96 8.84 -5.72
C GLU A 15 -6.94 9.30 -6.82
N ILE A 16 -8.17 9.61 -6.42
CA ILE A 16 -9.18 10.21 -7.29
C ILE A 16 -9.28 11.70 -6.95
N LYS A 17 -9.22 12.56 -7.97
CA LYS A 17 -9.36 14.01 -7.80
C LYS A 17 -10.77 14.38 -7.29
N SER A 18 -10.89 15.58 -6.73
CA SER A 18 -12.10 16.07 -6.02
C SER A 18 -13.40 16.10 -6.85
N ASN A 19 -13.33 16.03 -8.18
CA ASN A 19 -14.50 15.91 -9.05
C ASN A 19 -14.74 14.45 -9.47
N VAL A 20 -15.23 13.64 -8.53
CA VAL A 20 -15.43 12.20 -8.71
C VAL A 20 -16.65 11.96 -9.60
N ARG A 21 -16.44 11.30 -10.75
CA ARG A 21 -17.50 10.84 -11.65
C ARG A 21 -17.53 9.31 -11.70
N ARG A 22 -18.70 8.71 -11.92
CA ARG A 22 -18.89 7.25 -11.90
C ARG A 22 -18.01 6.54 -12.94
N ASP A 23 -17.88 7.10 -14.13
CA ASP A 23 -17.01 6.62 -15.20
C ASP A 23 -15.53 6.61 -14.78
N ASN A 24 -15.09 7.66 -14.08
CA ASN A 24 -13.72 7.71 -13.54
C ASN A 24 -13.48 6.59 -12.52
N VAL A 25 -14.43 6.35 -11.61
CA VAL A 25 -14.33 5.27 -10.62
C VAL A 25 -14.30 3.90 -11.31
N GLU A 26 -15.20 3.66 -12.27
CA GLU A 26 -15.27 2.40 -13.00
C GLU A 26 -13.96 2.10 -13.75
N ASN A 27 -13.41 3.11 -14.45
CA ASN A 27 -12.16 2.97 -15.18
C ASN A 27 -10.99 2.59 -14.25
N LEU A 28 -10.90 3.21 -13.08
CA LEU A 28 -9.87 2.90 -12.09
C LEU A 28 -10.04 1.50 -11.51
N VAL A 29 -11.27 1.08 -11.19
CA VAL A 29 -11.55 -0.29 -10.73
C VAL A 29 -11.17 -1.31 -11.81
N ARG A 30 -11.52 -1.08 -13.07
CA ARG A 30 -11.14 -1.96 -14.19
C ARG A 30 -9.63 -2.01 -14.39
N MET A 31 -8.94 -0.87 -14.30
CA MET A 31 -7.48 -0.79 -14.36
C MET A 31 -6.84 -1.60 -13.23
N LEU A 32 -7.34 -1.50 -11.99
CA LEU A 32 -6.82 -2.25 -10.85
C LEU A 32 -7.08 -3.75 -10.93
N MET A 33 -8.21 -4.15 -11.51
CA MET A 33 -8.60 -5.56 -11.62
C MET A 33 -7.94 -6.28 -12.81
N LYS A 34 -7.76 -5.61 -13.94
CA LYS A 34 -7.33 -6.23 -15.21
C LYS A 34 -6.13 -5.56 -15.88
N GLY A 35 -5.71 -4.39 -15.43
CA GLY A 35 -4.63 -3.62 -16.06
C GLY A 35 -3.23 -4.12 -15.73
N LYS A 36 -2.25 -3.74 -16.57
CA LYS A 36 -0.83 -4.08 -16.39
C LYS A 36 -0.28 -3.55 -15.05
N ASN A 37 -0.75 -2.39 -14.60
CA ASN A 37 -0.33 -1.72 -13.36
C ASN A 37 -0.72 -2.50 -12.09
N ARG A 38 -1.68 -3.45 -12.16
CA ARG A 38 -2.05 -4.33 -11.05
C ARG A 38 -0.86 -5.14 -10.54
N LYS A 39 -0.02 -5.65 -11.44
CA LYS A 39 1.09 -6.55 -11.08
C LYS A 39 2.12 -5.82 -10.21
N GLU A 40 2.48 -4.60 -10.60
CA GLU A 40 3.43 -3.78 -9.85
C GLU A 40 2.91 -3.41 -8.47
N MET A 41 1.68 -2.87 -8.38
CA MET A 41 1.07 -2.52 -7.08
C MET A 41 0.95 -3.74 -6.17
N LYS A 42 0.59 -4.91 -6.73
CA LYS A 42 0.50 -6.15 -5.97
C LYS A 42 1.87 -6.59 -5.44
N MET A 43 2.93 -6.52 -6.24
CA MET A 43 4.29 -6.85 -5.80
C MET A 43 4.75 -5.93 -4.66
N LYS A 44 4.57 -4.61 -4.81
CA LYS A 44 4.90 -3.63 -3.75
C LYS A 44 4.10 -3.86 -2.46
N THR A 45 2.82 -4.22 -2.59
CA THR A 45 1.97 -4.55 -1.44
C THR A 45 2.45 -5.81 -0.72
N ILE A 46 2.85 -6.85 -1.47
CA ILE A 46 3.40 -8.09 -0.88
C ILE A 46 4.73 -7.82 -0.18
N GLU A 47 5.61 -7.03 -0.78
CA GLU A 47 6.89 -6.64 -0.17
C GLU A 47 6.66 -5.86 1.12
N LEU A 48 5.73 -4.91 1.11
CA LEU A 48 5.39 -4.12 2.30
C LEU A 48 4.79 -5.01 3.41
N LYS A 49 3.92 -5.95 3.06
CA LYS A 49 3.39 -6.96 3.99
C LYS A 49 4.53 -7.77 4.63
N LYS A 50 5.45 -8.29 3.81
CA LYS A 50 6.60 -9.07 4.28
C LYS A 50 7.48 -8.27 5.25
N LYS A 51 7.79 -7.01 4.92
CA LYS A 51 8.54 -6.11 5.82
C LYS A 51 7.82 -5.88 7.15
N ALA A 52 6.50 -5.73 7.13
CA ALA A 52 5.71 -5.57 8.34
C ALA A 52 5.74 -6.83 9.21
N GLU A 53 5.62 -8.02 8.61
CA GLU A 53 5.74 -9.31 9.29
C GLU A 53 7.14 -9.48 9.91
N GLU A 54 8.21 -9.23 9.15
CA GLU A 54 9.60 -9.30 9.62
C GLU A 54 9.87 -8.33 10.78
N ALA A 55 9.38 -7.09 10.70
CA ALA A 55 9.59 -6.10 11.75
C ALA A 55 8.87 -6.46 13.06
N THR A 56 7.74 -7.17 12.98
CA THR A 56 6.89 -7.49 14.15
C THR A 56 7.08 -8.91 14.68
N ALA A 57 7.74 -9.80 13.93
CA ALA A 57 8.11 -11.14 14.39
C ALA A 57 9.02 -11.11 15.63
N SER A 58 9.15 -12.24 16.32
CA SER A 58 10.08 -12.39 17.45
C SER A 58 11.51 -12.07 17.02
N GLY A 59 12.14 -11.11 17.69
CA GLY A 59 13.47 -10.61 17.33
C GLY A 59 13.47 -9.56 16.21
N GLY A 60 12.31 -9.21 15.65
CA GLY A 60 12.13 -8.14 14.68
C GLY A 60 12.38 -6.74 15.28
N SER A 61 12.64 -5.77 14.40
CA SER A 61 13.03 -4.41 14.82
C SER A 61 11.97 -3.71 15.67
N SER A 62 10.70 -3.76 15.27
CA SER A 62 9.60 -3.19 16.05
C SER A 62 9.37 -3.96 17.35
N TYR A 63 9.48 -5.29 17.32
CA TYR A 63 9.37 -6.13 18.52
C TYR A 63 10.43 -5.77 19.57
N LEU A 64 11.70 -5.66 19.16
CA LEU A 64 12.80 -5.26 20.04
C LEU A 64 12.64 -3.82 20.54
N ASN A 65 12.17 -2.92 19.68
CA ASN A 65 11.97 -1.53 20.07
C ASN A 65 10.88 -1.41 21.17
N VAL A 66 9.77 -2.15 21.04
CA VAL A 66 8.74 -2.19 22.08
C VAL A 66 9.29 -2.78 23.37
N LYS A 67 10.03 -3.91 23.30
CA LYS A 67 10.67 -4.54 24.47
C LYS A 67 11.66 -3.66 25.21
N ARG A 68 12.23 -2.64 24.57
CA ARG A 68 13.17 -1.71 25.20
C ARG A 68 12.47 -0.58 25.96
N ILE A 69 11.24 -0.24 25.55
CA ILE A 69 10.48 0.87 26.11
C ILE A 69 9.59 0.40 27.27
N VAL A 70 9.19 -0.88 27.26
CA VAL A 70 8.49 -1.56 28.35
C VAL A 70 9.49 -2.09 29.38
#